data_AF-X1QCI7-F1
#
_entry.id   AF-X1QCI7-F1
#
_cell.length_a   1.000
_cell.length_b   1.000
_cell.length_c   1.000
_cell.angle_alpha   90.00
_cell.angle_beta   90.00
_cell.angle_gamma   90.00
#
_symmetry.space_group_name_H-M   'P 1'
#
loop_
_entity.id
_entity.type
_entity.pdbx_description
1 polymer ?
#
loop_
_entity_poly.entity_id
_entity_poly.type
_entity_poly.pdbx_seq_one_letter_code
_entity_poly.pdbx_strand_id
1 'polypeptide(L)' 'MESKKDDIWRLIQNAQDGEEPAMTKLITLHKGLIFTVIFRMTNDYDISQDLTQDTFIKVFVNIRKVKN' A
#
# COMPACT_ATOMS: atom_id res chain seq x y z
N MET A 1 -1.73 -25.11 1.20
CA MET A 1 -1.01 -23.88 1.61
C MET A 1 -1.50 -22.79 0.69
N GLU A 2 -2.11 -21.74 1.22
CA GLU A 2 -2.54 -20.60 0.38
C GLU A 2 -1.34 -19.88 -0.21
N SER A 3 -1.48 -19.42 -1.46
CA SER A 3 -0.45 -18.64 -2.13
C SER A 3 -0.39 -17.25 -1.51
N LYS A 4 0.82 -16.66 -1.37
CA LYS A 4 0.98 -15.26 -0.93
C LYS A 4 0.15 -14.26 -1.75
N LYS A 5 -0.16 -14.59 -3.02
CA LYS A 5 -1.04 -13.79 -3.87
C LYS A 5 -2.49 -13.80 -3.37
N ASP A 6 -2.97 -14.96 -2.94
CA ASP A 6 -4.32 -15.14 -2.41
C ASP A 6 -4.47 -14.37 -1.08
N ASP A 7 -3.42 -14.36 -0.25
CA ASP A 7 -3.39 -13.60 1.01
C ASP A 7 -3.46 -12.07 0.78
N ILE A 8 -2.70 -11.54 -0.19
CA ILE A 8 -2.75 -10.12 -0.53
C ILE A 8 -4.12 -9.75 -1.08
N TRP A 9 -4.70 -10.62 -1.91
CA TRP A 9 -5.97 -10.32 -2.53
C TRP A 9 -7.13 -10.32 -1.53
N ARG A 10 -7.11 -11.23 -0.55
CA ARG A 10 -8.00 -11.19 0.62
C ARG A 10 -7.87 -9.89 1.41
N LEU A 11 -6.64 -9.44 1.68
CA LEU A 11 -6.43 -8.16 2.37
C LEU A 11 -7.01 -6.98 1.58
N ILE A 12 -6.95 -7.02 0.25
CA ILE A 12 -7.56 -5.97 -0.58
C ILE A 12 -9.09 -6.02 -0.49
N GLN A 13 -9.70 -7.20 -0.58
CA GLN A 13 -11.16 -7.33 -0.42
C GLN A 13 -11.64 -6.80 0.93
N ASN A 14 -11.03 -7.26 2.03
CA ASN A 14 -11.36 -6.78 3.37
C ASN A 14 -11.19 -5.26 3.50
N ALA A 15 -10.12 -4.69 2.91
CA ALA A 15 -9.90 -3.25 2.93
C ALA A 15 -10.93 -2.48 2.07
N GLN A 16 -11.43 -3.08 0.98
CA GLN A 16 -12.54 -2.52 0.19
C GLN A 16 -13.85 -2.48 0.98
N ASP A 17 -14.09 -3.50 1.81
CA ASP A 17 -15.24 -3.62 2.70
C ASP A 17 -15.15 -2.70 3.94
N GLY A 18 -14.03 -2.00 4.11
CA GLY A 18 -13.82 -1.01 5.18
C GLY A 18 -13.11 -1.54 6.41
N GLU A 19 -12.52 -2.74 6.35
CA GLU A 19 -11.71 -3.26 7.45
C GLU A 19 -10.38 -2.50 7.56
N GLU A 20 -10.31 -1.54 8.48
CA GLU A 20 -9.10 -0.76 8.78
C GLU A 20 -7.85 -1.62 9.07
N PRO A 21 -7.94 -2.79 9.75
CA PRO A 21 -6.79 -3.65 9.96
C PRO A 21 -6.21 -4.19 8.65
N ALA A 22 -7.07 -4.52 7.67
CA ALA A 22 -6.63 -5.02 6.37
C ALA A 22 -5.91 -3.93 5.57
N MET A 23 -6.44 -2.70 5.59
CA MET A 23 -5.77 -1.53 5.00
C MET A 23 -4.40 -1.27 5.65
N THR A 24 -4.35 -1.27 6.98
CA THR A 24 -3.10 -1.07 7.73
C THR A 24 -2.06 -2.12 7.39
N LYS A 25 -2.49 -3.38 7.24
CA LYS A 25 -1.62 -4.47 6.84
C LYS A 25 -1.07 -4.28 5.43
N LEU A 26 -1.91 -3.89 4.47
CA LEU A 26 -1.47 -3.58 3.09
C LEU A 26 -0.42 -2.47 3.06
N ILE A 27 -0.66 -1.37 3.77
CA ILE A 27 0.30 -0.26 3.84
C ILE A 27 1.61 -0.72 4.45
N THR A 28 1.56 -1.43 5.58
CA THR A 28 2.75 -1.91 6.30
C THR A 28 3.60 -2.84 5.42
N LEU A 29 2.96 -3.73 4.65
CA LEU A 29 3.66 -4.66 3.75
C LEU A 29 4.41 -3.94 2.61
N HIS A 30 3.89 -2.81 2.13
CA HIS A 30 4.44 -2.14 0.95
C HIS A 30 5.27 -0.88 1.27
N LYS A 31 5.15 -0.32 2.49
CA LYS A 31 5.79 0.96 2.87
C LYS A 31 7.28 0.99 2.61
N GLY A 32 8.01 -0.05 3.01
CA GLY A 32 9.46 -0.11 2.84
C GLY A 32 9.88 -0.13 1.37
N LEU A 33 9.18 -0.91 0.54
CA LEU A 33 9.47 -1.00 -0.90
C LEU A 33 9.16 0.32 -1.62
N ILE A 34 7.98 0.89 -1.37
CA ILE A 34 7.55 2.15 -2.00
C ILE A 34 8.50 3.28 -1.61
N PHE A 35 8.82 3.42 -0.33
CA PHE A 35 9.79 4.41 0.13
C PHE A 35 11.15 4.21 -0.55
N THR A 36 11.66 2.97 -0.61
CA THR A 36 12.95 2.67 -1.24
C THR A 36 12.99 3.06 -2.72
N VAL A 37 11.91 2.79 -3.46
CA VAL A 37 11.81 3.16 -4.88
C VAL A 37 11.81 4.68 -5.04
N ILE A 38 11.00 5.39 -4.27
CA ILE A 38 10.92 6.85 -4.31
C ILE A 38 12.27 7.48 -3.91
N PHE A 39 12.89 6.99 -2.83
CA PHE A 39 14.18 7.48 -2.37
C PHE A 39 15.30 7.32 -3.40
N ARG A 40 15.28 6.23 -4.18
CA ARG A 40 16.23 6.06 -5.29
C ARG A 40 16.03 7.06 -6.42
N MET A 41 14.83 7.64 -6.56
CA MET A 41 14.51 8.62 -7.60
C MET A 41 14.77 10.05 -7.15
N THR A 42 14.56 10.35 -5.88
CA THR A 42 14.68 11.71 -5.31
C THR A 42 16.03 11.96 -4.66
N ASN A 43 16.65 10.91 -4.12
CA ASN A 43 17.83 10.96 -3.25
C ASN A 43 17.69 11.94 -2.06
N ASP A 44 16.46 12.13 -1.60
CA ASP A 44 16.10 13.06 -0.52
C ASP A 44 15.12 12.35 0.43
N TYR A 45 15.46 12.31 1.72
CA TYR A 45 14.68 11.56 2.71
C TYR A 45 13.29 12.17 2.95
N ASP A 46 13.23 13.49 3.14
CA ASP A 46 12.00 14.20 3.51
C ASP A 46 11.02 14.19 2.34
N ILE A 47 11.50 14.50 1.13
CA ILE A 47 10.68 14.41 -0.10
C ILE A 47 10.18 12.97 -0.29
N SER A 48 11.01 11.97 0.00
CA SER A 48 10.60 10.57 -0.12
C SER A 48 9.52 10.18 0.88
N GLN A 49 9.61 10.71 2.09
CA GLN A 49 8.63 10.46 3.13
C GLN A 49 7.27 11.05 2.74
N ASP A 50 7.26 12.27 2.21
CA ASP A 50 6.03 12.96 1.76
C ASP A 50 5.40 12.24 0.57
N LEU A 51 6.18 11.94 -0.47
CA LEU A 51 5.68 11.21 -1.64
C LEU A 51 5.19 9.80 -1.31
N THR A 52 5.82 9.13 -0.33
CA THR A 52 5.35 7.82 0.15
C THR A 52 3.97 7.95 0.80
N GLN A 53 3.78 8.95 1.66
CA GLN A 53 2.48 9.22 2.28
C GLN A 53 1.41 9.55 1.24
N ASP A 54 1.70 10.46 0.30
CA ASP A 54 0.79 10.82 -0.80
C ASP A 54 0.39 9.61 -1.65
N THR A 55 1.34 8.71 -1.89
CA THR A 55 1.08 7.47 -2.62
C THR A 55 0.08 6.59 -1.87
N PHE A 56 0.25 6.42 -0.56
CA PHE A 56 -0.69 5.63 0.24
C PHE A 56 -2.07 6.29 0.40
N ILE A 57 -2.15 7.63 0.47
CA ILE A 57 -3.42 8.35 0.45
C ILE A 57 -4.17 8.05 -0.86
N LYS A 58 -3.48 8.09 -2.00
CA LYS A 58 -4.07 7.75 -3.31
C LYS A 58 -4.55 6.30 -3.36
N VAL A 59 -3.78 5.36 -2.79
CA VAL A 59 -4.20 3.95 -2.67
C VAL A 59 -5.46 3.84 -1.83
N PHE A 60 -5.51 4.46 -0.64
CA PHE A 60 -6.66 4.45 0.25
C PHE A 60 -7.93 4.93 -0.46
N VAL A 61 -7.86 6.07 -1.15
CA VAL A 61 -9.00 6.67 -1.86
C VAL A 61 -9.46 5.81 -3.04
N ASN A 62 -8.56 5.06 -3.67
CA ASN A 62 -8.87 4.30 -4.88
C ASN A 62 -9.00 2.79 -4.67
N ILE A 63 -8.82 2.27 -3.44
CA ILE A 63 -8.79 0.82 -3.19
C ILE A 63 -10.07 0.12 -3.65
N ARG A 64 -11.23 0.77 -3.51
CA ARG A 64 -12.55 0.27 -3.94
C ARG A 64 -12.68 0.07 -5.46
N LYS A 65 -11.77 0.63 -6.25
CA LYS A 65 -11.76 0.50 -7.72
C LYS A 65 -10.87 -0.66 -8.21
N VAL A 66 -10.04 -1.23 -7.33
CA VAL A 66 -9.10 -2.30 -7.69
C VAL A 66 -9.87 -3.59 -7.99
N LYS A 67 -9.49 -4.28 -9.07
CA LYS A 67 -10.10 -5.55 -9.52
C LYS A 67 -9.01 -6.62 -9.65
N ASN A 68 -9.39 -7.88 -9.45
CA ASN A 68 -8.51 -9.05 -9.62
C ASN A 68 -8.19 -9.32 -11.08
#